data_AF-A0A3D2FYY1-F1
#
_entry.id   AF-A0A3D2FYY1-F1
#
_cell.length_a   1.000
_cell.length_b   1.000
_cell.length_c   1.000
_cell.angle_alpha   90.00
_cell.angle_beta   90.00
_cell.angle_gamma   90.00
#
_symmetry.space_group_name_H-M   'P 1'
#
loop_
_entity.id
_entity.type
_entity.pdbx_description
1 polymer ?
#
loop_
_entity_poly.entity_id
_entity_poly.type
_entity_poly.pdbx_seq_one_letter_code
_entity_poly.pdbx_strand_id
1 'polypeptide(L)' 'MQGKVEICGVNTSKLAVLDSATTRRLLLRVRQGDKSAREELIAGNLRLVLSVIQRF' A
#
# COMPACT_ATOMS: atom_id res chain seq x y z
N MET A 1 10.65 -8.75 22.90
CA MET A 1 9.72 -9.48 22.01
C MET A 1 9.45 -8.62 20.78
N GLN A 2 10.25 -8.78 19.72
CA GLN A 2 9.87 -8.25 18.41
C GLN A 2 8.76 -9.15 17.89
N GLY A 3 7.55 -8.59 17.72
CA GLY A 3 6.39 -9.34 17.28
C GLY A 3 6.70 -10.02 15.96
N LYS A 4 6.65 -11.35 15.94
CA LYS A 4 6.80 -12.18 14.74
C LYS A 4 5.70 -11.76 13.76
N VAL A 5 6.05 -10.97 12.74
CA VAL A 5 5.11 -10.62 11.67
C VAL A 5 5.07 -11.80 10.71
N GLU A 6 4.04 -12.63 10.82
CA GLU A 6 3.74 -13.63 9.82
C GLU A 6 3.12 -12.92 8.60
N ILE A 7 3.92 -12.76 7.53
CA ILE A 7 3.43 -12.28 6.25
C ILE A 7 2.63 -13.44 5.63
N CYS A 8 1.31 -13.43 5.88
CA CYS A 8 0.34 -14.31 5.23
C CYS A 8 0.56 -14.34 3.72
N GLY A 9 0.20 -15.47 3.08
CA GLY A 9 0.38 -15.86 1.66
C GLY A 9 -0.16 -14.89 0.59
N VAL A 10 0.23 -13.62 0.66
CA VAL A 10 -0.06 -12.56 -0.28
C VAL A 10 0.97 -12.66 -1.40
N ASN A 11 0.47 -12.90 -2.61
CA ASN A 11 1.31 -12.85 -3.79
C ASN A 11 1.67 -11.39 -4.09
N THR A 12 2.86 -10.97 -3.64
CA THR A 12 3.38 -9.61 -3.78
C THR A 12 3.54 -9.16 -5.23
N SER A 13 3.68 -10.09 -6.18
CA SER A 13 3.75 -9.77 -7.61
C SER A 13 2.43 -9.21 -8.16
N LYS A 14 1.30 -9.49 -7.49
CA LYS A 14 -0.03 -8.98 -7.83
C LYS A 14 -0.37 -7.65 -7.15
N LEU A 15 0.50 -7.14 -6.28
CA LEU A 15 0.28 -5.84 -5.63
C LEU A 15 0.48 -4.70 -6.64
N ALA A 16 -0.54 -3.86 -6.75
CA ALA A 16 -0.54 -2.69 -7.61
C ALA A 16 0.59 -1.73 -7.22
N VAL A 17 1.33 -1.24 -8.21
CA VAL A 17 2.29 -0.15 -8.05
C VAL A 17 1.60 1.12 -8.51
N LEU A 18 1.44 2.07 -7.60
CA LEU A 18 0.90 3.37 -7.95
C LEU A 18 2.03 4.26 -8.48
N ASP A 19 1.83 4.85 -9.64
CA ASP A 19 2.69 5.93 -10.10
C ASP A 19 2.46 7.21 -9.26
N SER A 20 3.38 8.16 -9.36
CA SER A 20 3.32 9.41 -8.60
C SER A 20 2.07 10.25 -8.92
N ALA A 21 1.66 10.29 -10.19
CA ALA A 21 0.50 11.07 -10.62
C ALA A 21 -0.81 10.50 -10.06
N THR A 22 -0.93 9.18 -10.04
CA THR A 22 -2.04 8.39 -9.52
C THR A 22 -2.12 8.55 -8.01
N THR A 23 -0.99 8.45 -7.32
CA THR A 23 -0.90 8.72 -5.87
C THR A 23 -1.42 10.11 -5.54
N ARG A 24 -1.02 11.14 -6.30
CA ARG A 24 -1.49 12.51 -6.08
C ARG A 24 -2.99 12.67 -6.32
N ARG A 25 -3.55 12.04 -7.37
CA ARG A 25 -5.00 12.04 -7.62
C ARG A 25 -5.77 11.34 -6.50
N LEU A 26 -5.28 10.20 -6.04
CA LEU A 26 -5.91 9.44 -4.96
C LEU A 26 -5.87 10.23 -3.64
N LEU A 27 -4.76 10.88 -3.32
CA LEU A 27 -4.66 11.76 -2.13
C LEU A 27 -5.72 12.87 -2.15
N LEU A 28 -5.94 13.51 -3.31
CA LEU A 28 -6.97 14.55 -3.43
C LEU A 28 -8.38 13.99 -3.21
N ARG A 29 -8.68 12.81 -3.77
CA ARG A 29 -9.97 12.13 -3.60
C ARG A 29 -10.20 11.65 -2.17
N VAL A 30 -9.17 11.11 -1.52
CA VAL A 30 -9.22 10.70 -0.11
C VAL A 30 -9.56 11.89 0.79
N ARG A 31 -8.98 13.07 0.51
CA ARG A 31 -9.30 14.31 1.25
C ARG A 31 -10.75 14.75 1.06
N GLN A 32 -11.41 14.34 0.00
CA GLN A 32 -12.84 14.58 -0.25
C GLN A 32 -13.73 13.50 0.40
N GLY A 33 -13.16 12.53 1.11
CA GLY A 33 -13.90 11.46 1.79
C GLY A 33 -14.12 10.21 0.94
N ASP A 34 -13.47 10.08 -0.21
CA ASP A 34 -13.57 8.91 -1.06
C ASP A 34 -12.90 7.69 -0.41
N LYS A 35 -13.74 6.76 0.06
CA LYS A 35 -13.30 5.50 0.71
C LYS A 35 -12.63 4.54 -0.26
N SER A 36 -13.06 4.50 -1.53
CA SER A 36 -12.44 3.65 -2.54
C SER A 36 -11.03 4.13 -2.86
N ALA A 37 -10.83 5.45 -2.99
CA ALA A 37 -9.50 6.02 -3.18
C ALA A 37 -8.58 5.73 -1.97
N ARG A 38 -9.14 5.64 -0.76
CA ARG A 38 -8.39 5.30 0.45
C ARG A 38 -7.91 3.85 0.42
N GLU A 39 -8.79 2.92 0.04
CA GLU A 39 -8.45 1.49 -0.09
C GLU A 39 -7.38 1.27 -1.16
N GLU A 40 -7.51 1.93 -2.32
CA GLU A 40 -6.53 1.85 -3.41
C GLU A 40 -5.14 2.37 -2.97
N LEU A 41 -5.12 3.47 -2.20
CA LEU A 41 -3.89 4.06 -1.68
C LEU A 41 -3.23 3.19 -0.60
N ILE A 42 -4.01 2.51 0.24
CA ILE A 42 -3.51 1.52 1.23
C ILE A 42 -2.93 0.30 0.50
N ALA A 43 -3.63 -0.23 -0.50
CA ALA A 43 -3.19 -1.36 -1.30
C ALA A 43 -1.88 -1.09 -2.06
N GLY A 44 -1.74 0.11 -2.64
CA GLY A 44 -0.51 0.51 -3.33
C GLY A 44 0.70 0.66 -2.39
N ASN A 45 0.48 1.14 -1.16
CA ASN A 45 1.55 1.34 -0.18
C ASN A 45 1.99 0.06 0.54
N LEU A 46 1.18 -1.01 0.53
CA LEU A 46 1.56 -2.31 1.09
C LEU A 46 2.85 -2.85 0.44
N ARG A 47 3.04 -2.68 -0.87
CA ARG A 47 4.28 -3.09 -1.55
C ARG A 47 5.50 -2.27 -1.12
N LEU A 48 5.32 -0.97 -0.86
CA LEU A 48 6.37 -0.09 -0.34
C LEU A 48 6.79 -0.54 1.07
N VAL A 49 5.82 -0.79 1.95
CA VAL A 49 6.09 -1.28 3.32
C VAL A 49 6.82 -2.61 3.29
N LEU A 50 6.38 -3.56 2.45
CA LEU A 50 7.04 -4.85 2.29
C LEU A 50 8.46 -4.73 1.70
N SER A 51 8.71 -3.75 0.82
CA SER A 51 10.05 -3.48 0.29
C SER A 51 11.04 -2.95 1.33
N VAL A 52 10.52 -2.28 2.37
CA VAL A 52 11.32 -1.81 3.50
C VAL A 52 11.54 -2.94 4.50
N ILE A 53 10.50 -3.73 4.81
CA ILE A 53 10.57 -4.82 5.78
C ILE A 53 11.42 -6.00 5.27
N GLN A 54 11.40 -6.38 3.99
CA GLN A 54 12.27 -7.45 3.48
C GLN A 54 13.77 -7.14 3.54
N ARG A 55 14.14 -5.88 3.79
CA ARG A 55 15.53 -5.46 4.01
C ARG A 55 15.95 -5.53 5.48
N PHE A 56 15.06 -5.95 6.39
CA PHE A 56 15.27 -6.12 7.82
C PHE A 56 14.86 -7.52 8.30
#